data_AF-A0A3N5C393-F1
#
_entry.id   AF-A0A3N5C393-F1
#
_cell.length_a   1.000
_cell.length_b   1.000
_cell.length_c   1.000
_cell.angle_alpha   90.00
_cell.angle_beta   90.00
_cell.angle_gamma   90.00
#
_symmetry.space_group_name_H-M   'P 1'
#
loop_
_entity.id
_entity.type
_entity.pdbx_description
1 polymer ?
#
loop_
_entity_poly.entity_id
_entity_poly.type
_entity_poly.pdbx_seq_one_letter_code
_entity_poly.pdbx_strand_id
1 'polypeptide(L)' 'MVFFMYVVMFFAPILSIIFCINLIDIIKKTHREEATAINTFWVISSFTLLIWSIGMVAMAGVY' A
#
# COMPACT_ATOMS: atom_id res chain seq x y z
N MET A 1 0.64 12.36 -17.39
CA MET A 1 0.16 10.97 -17.27
C MET A 1 1.29 9.95 -17.36
N VAL A 2 2.15 10.00 -18.38
CA VAL A 2 3.27 9.05 -18.55
C VAL A 2 4.26 9.05 -17.37
N PHE A 3 4.65 10.22 -16.86
CA PHE A 3 5.50 10.32 -15.65
C PHE A 3 4.87 9.64 -14.43
N PHE A 4 3.56 9.83 -14.22
CA PHE A 4 2.83 9.22 -13.09
C PHE A 4 2.75 7.70 -13.22
N MET A 5 2.63 7.16 -14.43
CA MET A 5 2.69 5.71 -14.66
C MET A 5 4.05 5.12 -14.29
N TYR A 6 5.16 5.77 -14.65
CA TYR A 6 6.48 5.32 -14.24
C TYR A 6 6.65 5.34 -12.72
N VAL A 7 6.20 6.41 -12.07
CA VAL A 7 6.22 6.49 -10.60
C VAL A 7 5.41 5.35 -10.00
N VAL A 8 4.16 5.13 -10.45
CA VAL A 8 3.33 4.02 -9.96
C VAL A 8 3.99 2.65 -10.23
N MET A 9 4.57 2.45 -11.41
CA MET A 9 5.21 1.18 -11.78
C MET A 9 6.36 0.79 -10.85
N PHE A 10 7.19 1.74 -10.43
CA PHE A 10 8.31 1.47 -9.52
C PHE A 10 7.91 1.57 -8.04
N PHE A 11 6.93 2.42 -7.71
CA PHE A 11 6.55 2.69 -6.32
C PHE A 11 5.49 1.72 -5.80
N ALA A 12 4.57 1.23 -6.64
CA ALA A 12 3.57 0.22 -6.28
C ALA A 12 4.15 -1.11 -5.76
N PRO A 13 5.20 -1.71 -6.36
CA PRO A 13 5.79 -2.93 -5.80
C PRO A 13 6.39 -2.68 -4.41
N ILE A 14 7.03 -1.52 -4.19
CA ILE A 14 7.59 -1.14 -2.89
C ILE A 14 6.45 -0.97 -1.86
N LEU A 15 5.40 -0.23 -2.20
CA LEU A 15 4.20 -0.05 -1.38
C LEU A 15 3.52 -1.38 -1.03
N SER A 16 3.47 -2.32 -1.99
CA SER A 16 2.90 -3.66 -1.79
C SER A 16 3.70 -4.48 -0.78
N ILE A 17 5.04 -4.43 -0.85
CA ILE A 17 5.92 -5.08 0.14
C ILE A 17 5.69 -4.47 1.53
N ILE A 18 5.64 -3.13 1.63
CA ILE A 18 5.39 -2.42 2.90
C ILE A 18 4.02 -2.82 3.47
N PHE A 19 2.98 -2.86 2.63
CA PHE A 19 1.65 -3.29 3.03
C PHE A 19 1.66 -4.72 3.59
N CYS A 20 2.24 -5.67 2.87
CA CYS A 20 2.30 -7.07 3.28
C CYS A 20 3.07 -7.29 4.60
N ILE A 21 4.24 -6.67 4.74
CA ILE A 21 5.05 -6.79 5.97
C ILE A 21 4.30 -6.22 7.17
N ASN A 22 3.73 -5.02 7.03
CA ASN A 22 2.99 -4.41 8.14
C ASN A 22 1.71 -5.17 8.49
N LEU A 23 1.03 -5.77 7.51
CA LEU A 23 -0.13 -6.61 7.76
C LEU A 23 0.25 -7.86 8.57
N ILE A 24 1.34 -8.54 8.18
CA ILE A 24 1.87 -9.70 8.91
C ILE A 24 2.26 -9.31 10.34
N ASP A 25 2.91 -8.16 10.51
CA ASP A 25 3.30 -7.66 11.83
C ASP A 25 2.09 -7.32 12.70
N ILE A 26 1.05 -6.68 12.16
CA ILE A 26 -0.20 -6.45 12.91
C ILE A 26 -0.80 -7.77 13.36
N ILE A 27 -0.89 -8.76 12.46
CA ILE A 27 -1.44 -10.08 12.80
C ILE A 27 -0.63 -10.71 13.94
N LYS A 28 0.70 -10.65 13.90
CA LYS A 28 1.56 -11.18 14.98
C LYS A 28 1.39 -10.40 16.30
N LYS A 29 1.29 -9.08 16.23
CA LYS A 29 1.19 -8.18 17.39
C LYS A 29 -0.15 -8.26 18.10
N THR A 30 -1.24 -8.49 17.35
CA THR A 30 -2.58 -8.71 17.94
C THR A 30 -2.61 -9.92 18.88
N HIS A 31 -1.81 -10.96 18.61
CA HIS A 31 -1.70 -12.13 19.50
C HIS A 31 -0.83 -11.88 20.73
N ARG A 32 -0.06 -10.78 20.77
CA ARG A 32 0.90 -10.44 21.83
C ARG A 32 0.50 -9.19 22.62
N GLU A 33 -0.69 -8.63 22.38
CA GLU A 33 -1.19 -7.38 22.97
C GLU A 33 -0.21 -6.20 22.80
N GLU A 34 0.57 -6.20 21.72
CA GLU A 34 1.53 -5.14 21.40
C GLU A 34 0.86 -3.98 20.65
N ALA A 35 1.40 -2.77 20.80
CA ALA A 35 0.89 -1.59 20.10
C ALA A 35 0.99 -1.74 18.57
N THR A 36 -0.16 -1.64 17.89
CA THR A 36 -0.29 -1.77 16.43
C THR A 36 -0.38 -0.43 15.69
N ALA A 37 -0.52 0.69 16.40
CA ALA A 37 -0.82 2.01 15.81
C ALA A 37 0.09 2.41 14.64
N ILE A 38 1.41 2.20 14.77
CA ILE A 38 2.39 2.54 13.72
C ILE A 38 2.20 1.63 12.51
N ASN A 39 2.08 0.32 12.72
CA ASN A 39 1.88 -0.61 11.61
C ASN A 39 0.53 -0.36 10.92
N THR A 40 -0.53 -0.07 11.68
CA THR A 40 -1.84 0.29 11.14
C THR A 40 -1.77 1.54 10.28
N PHE A 41 -1.02 2.57 10.69
CA PHE A 41 -0.79 3.76 9.88
C PHE A 41 -0.10 3.44 8.54
N TRP A 42 0.93 2.57 8.56
CA TRP A 42 1.61 2.12 7.35
C TRP A 42 0.71 1.30 6.44
N VAL A 43 -0.14 0.41 6.99
CA VAL A 43 -1.09 -0.38 6.23
C VAL A 43 -2.12 0.51 5.54
N ILE A 44 -2.75 1.42 6.28
CA ILE A 44 -3.77 2.33 5.72
C ILE A 44 -3.15 3.19 4.62
N SER A 45 -2.01 3.84 4.91
CA SER A 45 -1.34 4.71 3.94
C SER A 45 -0.93 3.96 2.68
N SER A 46 -0.33 2.78 2.82
CA SER A 46 0.11 1.97 1.67
C SER A 46 -1.08 1.46 0.84
N PHE A 47 -2.14 1.00 1.52
CA PHE A 47 -3.35 0.51 0.85
C PHE A 47 -4.08 1.61 0.09
N THR A 48 -4.27 2.78 0.72
CA THR A 48 -4.90 3.93 0.07
C THR A 48 -4.13 4.35 -1.18
N LEU A 49 -2.80 4.42 -1.11
CA LEU A 49 -1.96 4.78 -2.26
C LEU A 49 -2.02 3.73 -3.37
N LEU A 50 -2.08 2.43 -3.05
CA LEU A 50 -2.25 1.35 -4.03
C LEU A 50 -3.60 1.44 -4.75
N ILE A 51 -4.71 1.53 -4.00
CA ILE A 51 -6.05 1.61 -4.58
C ILE A 51 -6.23 2.89 -5.41
N TRP A 52 -5.72 4.02 -4.91
CA TRP A 52 -5.72 5.27 -5.66
C TRP A 52 -4.95 5.14 -6.99
N SER A 53 -3.78 4.50 -6.95
CA SER A 53 -2.97 4.27 -8.15
C SER A 53 -3.69 3.41 -9.17
N ILE A 54 -4.36 2.34 -8.74
CA ILE A 54 -5.17 1.46 -9.61
C ILE A 54 -6.35 2.24 -10.20
N GLY A 55 -7.07 3.01 -9.37
CA GLY A 55 -8.21 3.82 -9.83
C GLY A 55 -7.80 4.86 -10.87
N MET A 56 -6.66 5.53 -10.67
CA MET A 56 -6.10 6.48 -11.63
C MET A 56 -5.71 5.82 -12.96
N VAL A 57 -5.16 4.61 -12.94
CA VAL A 57 -4.85 3.84 -14.16
C VAL A 57 -6.12 3.42 -14.89
N ALA A 58 -7.15 2.96 -14.16
CA ALA A 58 -8.44 2.60 -14.73
C ALA A 58 -9.14 3.80 -15.39
N MET A 59 -9.13 4.97 -14.73
CA MET A 59 -9.68 6.20 -15.28
C MET A 59 -8.90 6.74 -16.49
N ALA A 60 -7.61 6.44 -16.59
CA ALA A 60 -6.78 6.85 -17.73
C ALA A 60 -7.09 6.06 -19.03
N GLY A 61 -7.99 5.08 -18.99
CA GLY A 61 -8.41 4.31 -20.16
C GLY A 61 -7.30 3.41 -20.72
N VAL A 62 -6.35 2.99 -19.88
CA VAL A 62 -5.28 2.04 -20.27
C VAL A 62 -5.78 0.58 -20.28
N TYR A 63 -7.08 0.38 -20.10
CA TYR A 63 -7.79 -0.86 -20.31
C TYR A 63 -9.16 -0.58 -20.92
#